data_AF-A0A7C5SEI3-F1
#
_entry.id   AF-A0A7C5SEI3-F1
#
_cell.length_a   1.000
_cell.length_b   1.000
_cell.length_c   1.000
_cell.angle_alpha   90.00
_cell.angle_beta   90.00
_cell.angle_gamma   90.00
#
_symmetry.space_group_name_H-M   'P 1'
#
loop_
_entity.id
_entity.type
_entity.pdbx_description
1 polymer ?
#
loop_
_entity_poly.entity_id
_entity_poly.type
_entity_poly.pdbx_seq_one_letter_code
_entity_poly.pdbx_strand_id
1 'polypeptide(L)'
;MSDNKWVYSFGGGGADGDASLRELLGGKGANLAEMARLGLPVPPGFTISTEVCTHFTTSSGGYPEALEGQVAAALERVEGLMEKRFGDPANP
;
A
#
# COMPACT_ATOMS: atom_id res chain seq x y z
N MET A 1 13.17 8.57 16.25
CA MET A 1 11.82 8.01 16.04
C MET A 1 11.92 7.17 14.80
N SER A 2 11.82 5.85 14.92
CA SER A 2 11.98 4.96 13.78
C SER A 2 10.75 5.12 12.88
N ASP A 3 10.94 5.58 11.65
CA ASP A 3 9.89 5.70 10.64
C ASP A 3 9.41 4.30 10.23
N ASN A 4 8.46 3.74 10.98
CA ASN A 4 7.86 2.46 10.63
C ASN A 4 7.12 2.59 9.29
N LYS A 5 7.39 1.67 8.37
CA LYS A 5 6.69 1.60 7.09
C LYS A 5 5.35 0.89 7.30
N TRP A 6 4.25 1.60 7.05
CA TRP A 6 2.88 1.11 7.19
C TRP A 6 2.22 0.79 5.86
N VAL A 7 2.68 1.43 4.77
CA VAL A 7 2.10 1.28 3.43
C VAL A 7 3.11 0.68 2.46
N TYR A 8 2.68 -0.34 1.72
CA TYR A 8 3.48 -1.13 0.79
C TYR A 8 2.87 -1.08 -0.60
N SER A 9 3.54 -0.40 -1.54
CA SER A 9 3.08 -0.22 -2.91
C SER A 9 3.39 -1.42 -3.81
N PHE A 10 2.59 -1.62 -4.84
CA PHE A 10 2.83 -2.59 -5.92
C PHE A 10 2.35 -2.04 -7.27
N GLY A 11 2.92 -2.53 -8.36
CA GLY A 11 2.61 -2.11 -9.74
C GLY A 11 3.69 -1.22 -10.35
N GLY A 12 3.56 -0.99 -11.66
CA GLY A 12 4.59 -0.29 -12.45
C GLY A 12 5.88 -1.09 -12.59
N GLY A 13 5.79 -2.43 -12.60
CA GLY A 13 6.94 -3.34 -12.74
C GLY A 13 7.73 -3.59 -11.45
N GLY A 14 7.20 -3.21 -10.28
CA GLY A 14 7.85 -3.47 -8.99
C GLY A 14 6.86 -3.52 -7.82
N ALA A 15 7.39 -3.87 -6.65
CA ALA A 15 6.63 -3.88 -5.40
C ALA A 15 7.56 -3.67 -4.19
N ASP A 16 7.01 -3.08 -3.13
CA ASP A 16 7.65 -2.87 -1.83
C ASP A 16 7.69 -4.14 -0.97
N GLY A 17 7.06 -5.21 -1.42
CA GLY A 17 6.94 -6.48 -0.72
C GLY A 17 6.90 -7.66 -1.66
N ASP A 18 6.71 -8.85 -1.08
CA ASP A 18 6.67 -10.11 -1.82
C ASP A 18 5.91 -11.18 -1.03
N ALA A 19 5.88 -12.41 -1.57
CA ALA A 19 5.16 -13.53 -0.94
C ALA A 19 5.66 -13.87 0.48
N SER A 20 6.90 -13.52 0.84
CA SER A 20 7.46 -13.77 2.18
C SER A 20 6.84 -12.89 3.26
N LEU A 21 6.30 -11.72 2.89
CA LEU A 21 5.66 -10.77 3.79
C LEU A 21 4.18 -11.09 4.05
N ARG A 22 3.77 -12.36 3.93
CA ARG A 22 2.37 -12.81 4.11
C ARG A 22 1.76 -12.39 5.44
N GLU A 23 2.50 -12.48 6.54
CA GLU A 23 1.99 -12.11 7.87
C GLU A 23 1.81 -10.59 8.01
N LEU A 24 2.64 -9.81 7.30
CA LEU A 24 2.62 -8.35 7.35
C LEU A 24 1.61 -7.73 6.38
N LEU A 25 1.44 -8.31 5.19
CA LEU A 25 0.58 -7.77 4.11
C LEU A 25 -0.73 -8.54 3.96
N GLY A 26 -0.89 -9.64 4.69
CA GLY A 26 -1.93 -10.63 4.45
C GLY A 26 -1.70 -11.42 3.15
N GLY A 27 -2.45 -12.51 2.98
CA GLY A 27 -2.29 -13.41 1.82
C GLY A 27 -2.60 -12.75 0.47
N LYS A 28 -3.51 -11.77 0.41
CA LYS A 28 -3.82 -11.04 -0.83
C LYS A 28 -2.74 -10.01 -1.16
N GLY A 29 -2.34 -9.18 -0.19
CA GLY A 29 -1.33 -8.14 -0.40
C GLY A 29 0.02 -8.73 -0.79
N ALA A 30 0.46 -9.79 -0.10
CA ALA A 30 1.70 -10.50 -0.44
C ALA A 30 1.68 -11.11 -1.85
N ASN A 31 0.56 -11.71 -2.27
CA ASN A 31 0.43 -12.25 -3.63
C ASN A 31 0.37 -11.15 -4.70
N LEU A 32 -0.34 -10.03 -4.46
CA LEU A 32 -0.35 -8.89 -5.40
C LEU A 32 1.05 -8.31 -5.58
N ALA A 33 1.79 -8.18 -4.48
CA ALA A 33 3.18 -7.72 -4.50
C ALA A 33 4.09 -8.69 -5.27
N GLU A 34 3.98 -10.00 -5.04
CA GLU A 34 4.74 -11.01 -5.79
C GLU A 34 4.42 -10.95 -7.29
N MET A 35 3.13 -10.91 -7.65
CA MET A 35 2.72 -10.84 -9.06
C MET A 35 3.27 -9.59 -9.75
N ALA A 36 3.20 -8.43 -9.10
CA ALA A 36 3.76 -7.18 -9.63
C ALA A 36 5.30 -7.25 -9.75
N ARG A 37 5.99 -7.85 -8.77
CA ARG A 37 7.44 -8.05 -8.80
C ARG A 37 7.89 -9.00 -9.91
N LEU A 38 7.09 -10.01 -10.23
CA LEU A 38 7.29 -10.92 -11.37
C LEU A 38 6.99 -10.27 -12.73
N GLY A 39 6.57 -9.00 -12.75
CA GLY A 39 6.25 -8.27 -13.98
C GLY A 39 4.91 -8.66 -14.59
N LEU A 40 4.03 -9.35 -13.84
CA LEU A 40 2.67 -9.62 -14.31
C LEU A 40 1.87 -8.31 -14.36
N PRO A 41 0.91 -8.20 -15.30
CA PRO A 41 0.09 -7.00 -15.47
C PRO A 41 -0.94 -6.89 -14.33
N VAL A 42 -0.48 -6.44 -13.17
CA VAL A 42 -1.30 -6.12 -12.01
C VAL A 42 -1.55 -4.61 -11.99
N PRO A 43 -2.81 -4.15 -11.86
CA PRO A 43 -3.10 -2.73 -11.67
C PRO A 43 -2.34 -2.18 -10.45
N PRO A 44 -1.77 -0.97 -10.53
CA PRO A 44 -1.03 -0.39 -9.42
C PRO A 44 -1.93 -0.15 -8.21
N GLY A 45 -1.34 -0.28 -7.03
CA GLY A 45 -2.04 -0.14 -5.76
C GLY A 45 -1.08 -0.21 -4.59
N PHE A 46 -1.64 -0.30 -3.39
CA PHE A 46 -0.87 -0.46 -2.16
C PHE A 46 -1.64 -1.28 -1.13
N THR A 47 -0.89 -1.84 -0.17
CA THR A 47 -1.40 -2.58 0.98
C THR A 47 -1.02 -1.83 2.26
N ILE A 48 -1.98 -1.64 3.15
CA ILE A 48 -1.72 -1.16 4.52
C ILE A 48 -1.40 -2.40 5.38
N SER A 49 -0.29 -2.37 6.11
CA SER A 49 0.19 -3.54 6.87
C SER A 49 -0.79 -3.97 7.97
N THR A 50 -0.74 -5.25 8.32
CA THR A 50 -1.52 -5.84 9.41
C THR A 50 -1.22 -5.19 10.76
N GLU A 51 -0.02 -4.63 10.94
CA GLU A 51 0.37 -3.90 12.14
C GLU A 51 -0.47 -2.64 12.38
N VAL A 52 -0.97 -1.99 11.31
CA VAL A 52 -1.90 -0.85 11.45
C VAL A 52 -3.23 -1.31 12.06
N CYS A 53 -3.70 -2.50 11.69
CA CYS A 53 -4.89 -3.09 12.30
C CYS A 53 -4.66 -3.36 13.80
N THR A 54 -3.49 -3.87 14.16
CA THR A 54 -3.08 -4.02 15.56
C THR A 54 -3.08 -2.67 16.28
N HIS A 55 -2.44 -1.65 15.71
CA HIS A 55 -2.38 -0.31 16.30
C HIS A 55 -3.76 0.29 16.51
N PHE A 56 -4.65 0.19 15.51
CA PHE A 56 -6.01 0.68 15.60
C PHE A 56 -6.78 0.03 16.75
N THR A 57 -6.63 -1.29 16.90
CA THR A 57 -7.32 -2.05 17.94
C THR A 57 -6.78 -1.75 19.34
N THR A 58 -5.46 -1.59 19.49
CA THR A 58 -4.82 -1.33 20.79
C THR A 58 -4.89 0.14 21.21
N SER A 59 -5.06 1.06 20.27
CA SER A 59 -5.08 2.52 20.51
C SER A 59 -6.49 3.10 20.56
N SER A 60 -7.51 2.28 20.88
CA SER A 60 -8.92 2.71 20.94
C SER A 60 -9.43 3.39 19.66
N GLY A 61 -8.97 2.93 18.50
CA GLY A 61 -9.33 3.50 17.19
C GLY A 61 -8.35 4.53 16.64
N GLY A 62 -7.23 4.79 17.32
CA GLY A 62 -6.17 5.69 16.84
C GLY A 62 -5.30 5.06 15.74
N TYR A 63 -4.94 5.85 14.74
CA TYR A 63 -3.95 5.48 13.72
C TYR A 63 -2.55 5.98 14.08
N PRO A 64 -1.47 5.33 13.59
CA PRO A 64 -0.13 5.90 13.67
C PRO A 64 -0.08 7.27 12.98
N GLU A 65 0.57 8.25 13.60
CA GLU A 65 0.67 9.63 13.08
C GLU A 65 1.22 9.67 11.65
N ALA A 66 2.18 8.81 11.33
CA ALA A 66 2.80 8.73 10.01
C ALA A 66 1.94 8.04 8.94
N LEU A 67 0.82 7.40 9.29
CA LEU A 67 0.04 6.59 8.35
C LEU A 67 -0.57 7.44 7.23
N GLU A 68 -1.17 8.58 7.58
CA GLU A 68 -1.88 9.43 6.62
C GLU A 68 -0.95 9.93 5.50
N GLY A 69 0.25 10.40 5.88
CA GLY A 69 1.26 10.83 4.91
C GLY A 69 1.74 9.69 4.00
N GLN A 70 1.88 8.47 4.53
CA GLN A 70 2.26 7.30 3.71
C GLN A 70 1.15 6.87 2.75
N VAL A 71 -0.12 6.94 3.17
CA VAL A 71 -1.27 6.64 2.30
C VAL A 71 -1.37 7.68 1.18
N ALA A 72 -1.20 8.97 1.51
CA ALA A 72 -1.20 10.05 0.51
C ALA A 72 -0.10 9.85 -0.54
N ALA A 73 1.14 9.56 -0.11
CA ALA A 73 2.25 9.31 -1.01
C ALA A 73 2.04 8.06 -1.90
N ALA A 74 1.43 7.01 -1.36
CA ALA A 74 1.10 5.81 -2.13
C ALA A 74 -0.02 6.07 -3.13
N LEU A 75 -1.01 6.91 -2.79
CA LEU A 75 -2.07 7.32 -3.69
C LEU A 75 -1.52 8.14 -4.87
N GLU A 76 -0.66 9.12 -4.61
CA GLU A 76 0.02 9.90 -5.66
C GLU A 76 0.82 9.01 -6.61
N ARG A 77 1.47 7.95 -6.08
CA ARG A 77 2.15 6.95 -6.92
C ARG A 77 1.17 6.20 -7.82
N VAL A 78 0.00 5.80 -7.31
CA VAL A 78 -1.04 5.14 -8.12
C VAL A 78 -1.55 6.07 -9.21
N GLU A 79 -1.86 7.32 -8.87
CA GLU A 79 -2.28 8.36 -9.81
C GLU A 79 -1.27 8.54 -10.94
N GLY A 80 0.02 8.66 -10.60
CA GLY A 80 1.10 8.80 -11.57
C GLY A 80 1.28 7.59 -12.50
N LEU A 81 1.09 6.37 -11.98
CA LEU A 81 1.16 5.14 -12.80
C LEU A 81 -0.07 4.93 -13.69
N MET A 82 -1.22 5.45 -13.28
CA MET A 82 -2.49 5.34 -14.01
C MET A 82 -2.77 6.51 -14.93
N GLU A 83 -2.02 7.61 -14.80
CA GLU A 83 -2.31 8.90 -15.45
C GLU A 83 -3.75 9.38 -15.15
N LYS A 84 -4.19 9.16 -13.91
CA LYS A 84 -5.54 9.41 -13.38
C LYS A 84 -5.47 10.09 -12.03
N ARG A 85 -6.56 10.71 -11.58
CA ARG A 85 -6.59 11.43 -10.30
C ARG A 85 -7.78 11.01 -9.43
N PHE A 86 -7.46 10.61 -8.21
CA PHE A 86 -8.45 10.16 -7.23
C PHE A 86 -9.41 11.29 -6.87
N GLY A 87 -10.70 11.05 -7.11
CA GLY A 87 -11.76 12.03 -6.86
C GLY A 87 -11.87 13.14 -7.90
N ASP A 88 -11.10 13.11 -9.00
CA ASP A 88 -11.25 14.06 -10.10
C ASP A 88 -12.45 13.68 -10.98
N PRO A 89 -13.50 14.51 -11.10
CA PRO A 89 -14.66 14.21 -11.94
C PRO A 89 -14.35 14.22 -13.44
N ALA A 90 -13.25 14.87 -13.86
CA ALA A 90 -12.84 14.94 -15.27
C ALA A 90 -11.97 13.75 -15.69
N ASN A 91 -11.18 13.19 -14.78
CA ASN A 91 -10.33 12.01 -15.03
C ASN A 91 -10.20 11.12 -13.77
N PRO A 92 -11.27 10.40 -13.39
CA PRO A 92 -11.31 9.58 -12.18
C PRO A 92 -10.48 8.30 -12.30
#